data_AF-G1US73-F1
#
_entry.id   AF-G1US73-F1
#
_cell.length_a   1.000
_cell.length_b   1.000
_cell.length_c   1.000
_cell.angle_alpha   90.00
_cell.angle_beta   90.00
_cell.angle_gamma   90.00
#
_symmetry.space_group_name_H-M   'P 1'
#
loop_
_entity.id
_entity.type
_entity.pdbx_description
1 polymer ?
#
loop_
_entity_poly.entity_id
_entity_poly.type
_entity_poly.pdbx_seq_one_letter_code
_entity_poly.pdbx_strand_id
1 'polypeptide(L)'
;MPEQQEQFQNAVFQVLEAVMFENWLRFYFITEKPDAPAGPDGETPLFLAVPEKGMERIKELYPHLLPLAEDMNGREVDFETSRRAVCTFVLDNLDGKSLPKDMTSTIFESATFQVQMQLFNAWVQMHESQLDQGFLEFGAWRKLFTQWRETPGAKELANRLAMSGQGSAAQGKDTVH
;
A
#
# COMPACT_ATOMS: atom_id res chain seq x y z
N MET A 1 10.17 -18.37 20.83
CA MET A 1 10.41 -17.95 19.44
C MET A 1 9.21 -18.00 18.48
N PRO A 2 7.94 -18.26 18.86
CA PRO A 2 6.77 -17.97 17.99
C PRO A 2 6.33 -16.50 18.04
N GLU A 3 6.41 -15.88 19.22
CA GLU A 3 5.86 -14.55 19.48
C GLU A 3 6.53 -13.42 18.67
N GLN A 4 7.86 -13.46 18.52
CA GLN A 4 8.60 -12.47 17.72
C GLN A 4 8.26 -12.56 16.22
N GLN A 5 8.00 -13.77 15.71
CA GLN A 5 7.61 -13.98 14.32
C GLN A 5 6.19 -13.48 14.07
N GLU A 6 5.27 -13.73 15.01
CA GLU A 6 3.91 -13.20 14.96
C GLU A 6 3.88 -11.68 15.04
N GLN A 7 4.66 -11.07 15.95
CA GLN A 7 4.82 -9.62 16.03
C GLN A 7 5.32 -9.02 14.70
N PHE A 8 6.33 -9.64 14.08
CA PHE A 8 6.84 -9.20 12.79
C PHE A 8 5.78 -9.31 11.68
N GLN A 9 5.04 -10.43 11.60
CA GLN A 9 3.97 -10.60 10.62
C GLN A 9 2.86 -9.55 10.79
N ASN A 10 2.46 -9.29 12.04
CA ASN A 10 1.47 -8.25 12.34
C ASN A 10 1.97 -6.86 11.93
N ALA A 11 3.26 -6.57 12.14
CA ALA A 11 3.86 -5.32 11.72
C ALA A 11 3.89 -5.16 10.19
N VAL A 12 4.24 -6.23 9.46
CA VAL A 12 4.16 -6.27 8.00
C VAL A 12 2.73 -5.96 7.53
N PHE A 13 1.70 -6.51 8.17
CA PHE A 13 0.31 -6.23 7.81
C PHE A 13 -0.14 -4.79 8.12
N GLN A 14 0.34 -4.19 9.22
CA GLN A 14 0.07 -2.78 9.51
C GLN A 14 0.68 -1.84 8.45
N VAL A 15 1.92 -2.11 8.04
CA VAL A 15 2.56 -1.33 6.97
C VAL A 15 1.86 -1.56 5.62
N LEU A 16 1.48 -2.80 5.32
CA LEU A 16 0.73 -3.12 4.10
C LEU A 16 -0.64 -2.43 4.08
N GLU A 17 -1.34 -2.36 5.22
CA GLU A 17 -2.63 -1.68 5.31
C GLU A 17 -2.51 -0.20 4.91
N ALA A 18 -1.45 0.50 5.33
CA ALA A 18 -1.20 1.88 4.92
C ALA A 18 -1.03 2.00 3.38
N VAL A 19 -0.30 1.07 2.76
CA VAL A 19 -0.18 1.01 1.29
C VAL A 19 -1.53 0.75 0.62
N MET A 20 -2.30 -0.20 1.13
CA MET A 20 -3.62 -0.52 0.58
C MET A 20 -4.56 0.68 0.67
N PHE A 21 -4.52 1.39 1.79
CA PHE A 21 -5.34 2.57 2.02
C PHE A 21 -4.95 3.72 1.10
N GLU A 22 -3.65 3.95 0.92
CA GLU A 22 -3.12 4.92 -0.04
C GLU A 22 -3.59 4.61 -1.47
N ASN A 23 -3.53 3.35 -1.86
CA ASN A 23 -3.97 2.91 -3.19
C ASN A 23 -5.49 3.08 -3.36
N TRP A 24 -6.28 2.75 -2.33
CA TRP A 24 -7.72 2.98 -2.30
C TRP A 24 -8.07 4.47 -2.43
N LEU A 25 -7.34 5.35 -1.73
CA LEU A 25 -7.53 6.79 -1.84
C LEU A 25 -7.35 7.24 -3.28
N ARG A 26 -6.24 6.83 -3.90
CA ARG A 26 -5.94 7.16 -5.28
C ARG A 26 -6.97 6.63 -6.26
N PHE A 27 -7.43 5.41 -6.04
CA PHE A 27 -8.37 4.76 -6.95
C PHE A 27 -9.72 5.50 -7.03
N TYR A 28 -10.22 6.04 -5.91
CA TYR A 28 -11.56 6.65 -5.88
C TYR A 28 -11.61 8.17 -5.79
N PHE A 29 -10.53 8.82 -5.38
CA PHE A 29 -10.55 10.26 -5.09
C PHE A 29 -9.55 11.09 -5.90
N ILE A 30 -8.87 10.51 -6.88
CA ILE A 30 -8.10 11.30 -7.83
C ILE A 30 -9.04 12.09 -8.74
N THR A 31 -8.72 13.36 -8.96
CA THR A 31 -9.40 14.22 -9.93
C THR A 31 -8.38 15.08 -10.67
N GLU A 32 -8.70 15.45 -11.91
CA GLU A 32 -7.97 16.49 -12.62
C GLU A 32 -8.24 17.84 -11.98
N LYS A 33 -7.21 18.69 -11.87
CA LYS A 33 -7.42 20.07 -11.44
C LYS A 33 -7.96 20.88 -12.62
N PRO A 34 -9.22 21.39 -12.56
CA PRO A 34 -9.88 21.97 -13.74
C PRO A 34 -9.13 23.16 -14.37
N ASP A 35 -8.35 23.88 -13.56
CA ASP A 35 -7.65 25.11 -13.95
C ASP A 35 -6.12 24.97 -13.99
N ALA A 36 -5.57 23.74 -13.88
CA ALA A 36 -4.13 23.55 -13.95
C ALA A 36 -3.65 23.57 -15.41
N PRO A 37 -2.57 24.32 -15.73
CA PRO A 37 -1.93 24.18 -17.03
C PRO A 37 -1.40 22.75 -17.19
N ALA A 38 -1.55 22.21 -18.40
CA ALA A 38 -0.95 20.93 -18.75
C ALA A 38 0.56 20.98 -18.47
N GLY A 39 1.09 19.88 -17.91
CA GLY A 39 2.50 19.72 -17.63
C GLY A 39 3.37 19.70 -18.91
N PRO A 40 4.69 19.54 -18.76
CA PRO A 40 5.63 19.44 -19.88
C PRO A 40 5.24 18.36 -20.92
N ASP A 41 4.56 17.31 -20.44
CA ASP A 41 4.14 16.15 -21.23
C ASP A 41 2.71 16.30 -21.81
N GLY A 42 2.06 17.45 -21.59
CA GLY A 42 0.72 17.74 -22.10
C GLY A 42 -0.43 17.17 -21.27
N GLU A 43 -0.14 16.48 -20.16
CA GLU A 43 -1.14 15.92 -19.24
C GLU A 43 -1.49 16.90 -18.11
N THR A 44 -2.77 16.92 -17.72
CA THR A 44 -3.23 17.69 -16.57
C THR A 44 -2.81 16.99 -15.28
N PRO A 45 -2.18 17.70 -14.32
CA PRO A 45 -1.78 17.05 -13.08
C PRO A 45 -3.01 16.57 -12.29
N LEU A 46 -2.88 15.37 -11.74
CA LEU A 46 -3.89 14.66 -10.97
C LEU A 46 -3.70 14.95 -9.49
N PHE A 47 -4.79 15.22 -8.77
CA PHE A 47 -4.75 15.55 -7.34
C PHE A 47 -5.72 14.67 -6.57
N LEU A 48 -5.37 14.37 -5.32
CA LEU A 48 -6.30 13.71 -4.42
C LEU A 48 -7.32 14.73 -3.90
N ALA A 49 -8.61 14.44 -4.05
CA ALA A 49 -9.71 15.28 -3.58
C ALA A 49 -10.74 14.42 -2.86
N VAL A 50 -10.51 14.17 -1.57
CA VAL A 50 -11.46 13.45 -0.71
C VAL A 50 -12.55 14.42 -0.25
N PRO A 51 -13.84 14.16 -0.53
CA PRO A 51 -14.94 15.02 -0.06
C PRO A 51 -15.03 15.04 1.47
N GLU A 52 -15.57 16.10 2.05
CA GLU A 52 -15.71 16.26 3.52
C GLU A 52 -16.37 15.05 4.19
N LYS A 53 -17.49 14.57 3.64
CA LYS A 53 -18.18 13.36 4.13
C LYS A 53 -17.31 12.11 4.07
N GLY A 54 -16.42 12.02 3.07
CA GLY A 54 -15.45 10.95 2.95
C GLY A 54 -14.40 11.02 4.06
N MET A 55 -13.88 12.22 4.35
CA MET A 55 -12.94 12.45 5.46
C MET A 55 -13.57 12.15 6.82
N GLU A 56 -14.81 12.58 7.06
CA GLU A 56 -15.56 12.24 8.27
C GLU A 56 -15.69 10.73 8.44
N ARG A 57 -16.02 10.01 7.35
CA ARG A 57 -16.16 8.57 7.38
C ARG A 57 -14.83 7.84 7.65
N ILE A 58 -13.74 8.33 7.07
CA ILE A 58 -12.38 7.82 7.35
C ILE A 58 -12.04 8.03 8.83
N LYS A 59 -12.33 9.20 9.38
CA LYS A 59 -12.10 9.52 10.80
C LYS A 59 -12.88 8.59 11.73
N GLU A 60 -14.12 8.25 11.40
CA GLU A 60 -14.94 7.33 12.19
C GLU A 60 -14.45 5.88 12.13
N LEU A 61 -14.17 5.37 10.92
CA LEU A 61 -13.90 3.95 10.71
C LEU A 61 -12.42 3.59 10.85
N TYR A 62 -11.54 4.49 10.43
CA TYR A 62 -10.10 4.28 10.31
C TYR A 62 -9.31 5.45 10.94
N PRO A 63 -9.56 5.80 12.21
CA PRO A 63 -8.92 6.96 12.84
C PRO A 63 -7.39 6.90 12.83
N HIS A 64 -6.82 5.70 12.82
CA HIS A 64 -5.37 5.48 12.75
C HIS A 64 -4.78 5.74 11.35
N LEU A 65 -5.58 5.68 10.28
CA LEU A 65 -5.17 5.97 8.89
C LEU A 65 -5.52 7.41 8.47
N LEU A 66 -6.30 8.12 9.27
CA LEU A 66 -6.67 9.51 8.99
C LEU A 66 -5.48 10.42 8.67
N PRO A 67 -4.33 10.36 9.39
CA PRO A 67 -3.19 11.22 9.07
C PRO A 67 -2.66 11.05 7.64
N LEU A 68 -2.76 9.84 7.06
CA LEU A 68 -2.36 9.58 5.68
C LEU A 68 -3.34 10.22 4.68
N ALA A 69 -4.65 10.14 4.95
CA ALA A 69 -5.64 10.82 4.12
C ALA A 69 -5.49 12.34 4.19
N GLU A 70 -5.25 12.89 5.38
CA GLU A 70 -5.02 14.34 5.58
C GLU A 70 -3.74 14.82 4.89
N ASP A 71 -2.65 14.04 4.96
CA ASP A 71 -1.39 14.38 4.29
C ASP A 71 -1.55 14.41 2.76
N MET A 72 -2.30 13.47 2.20
CA MET A 72 -2.45 13.37 0.75
C MET A 72 -3.54 14.26 0.17
N ASN A 73 -4.58 14.62 0.93
CA ASN A 73 -5.71 15.38 0.39
C ASN A 73 -5.26 16.76 -0.11
N GLY A 74 -5.67 17.10 -1.32
CA GLY A 74 -5.26 18.33 -2.03
C GLY A 74 -3.85 18.30 -2.62
N ARG A 75 -3.09 17.21 -2.49
CA ARG A 75 -1.77 17.06 -3.11
C ARG A 75 -1.84 16.42 -4.48
N GLU A 76 -0.85 16.77 -5.30
CA GLU A 76 -0.62 16.11 -6.57
C GLU A 76 -0.26 14.65 -6.33
N VAL A 77 -0.76 13.77 -7.20
CA VAL A 77 -0.55 12.34 -7.09
C VAL A 77 0.34 11.88 -8.24
N ASP A 78 1.58 11.57 -7.89
CA ASP A 78 2.53 10.84 -8.71
C ASP A 78 3.14 9.69 -7.91
N PHE A 79 3.95 8.87 -8.59
CA PHE A 79 4.60 7.73 -7.96
C PHE A 79 5.47 8.11 -6.76
N GLU A 80 6.20 9.22 -6.84
CA GLU A 80 7.10 9.65 -5.77
C GLU A 80 6.33 10.13 -4.54
N THR A 81 5.28 10.92 -4.76
CA THR A 81 4.43 11.49 -3.71
C THR A 81 3.65 10.41 -2.99
N SER A 82 3.10 9.44 -3.72
CA SER A 82 2.47 8.24 -3.15
C SER A 82 3.42 7.46 -2.25
N ARG A 83 4.62 7.15 -2.76
CA ARG A 83 5.62 6.41 -1.98
C ARG A 83 6.03 7.20 -0.73
N ARG A 84 6.28 8.50 -0.89
CA ARG A 84 6.66 9.38 0.22
C ARG A 84 5.57 9.45 1.29
N ALA A 85 4.31 9.62 0.90
CA ALA A 85 3.18 9.70 1.83
C ALA A 85 3.10 8.46 2.72
N VAL A 86 3.18 7.25 2.14
CA VAL A 86 3.20 6.01 2.91
C VAL A 86 4.42 5.93 3.82
N CYS A 87 5.63 6.19 3.30
CA CYS A 87 6.85 6.13 4.10
C CYS A 87 6.81 7.10 5.29
N THR A 88 6.43 8.35 5.05
CA THR A 88 6.27 9.37 6.09
C THR A 88 5.22 8.95 7.12
N PHE A 89 4.05 8.46 6.66
CA PHE A 89 3.02 7.98 7.58
C PHE A 89 3.53 6.84 8.48
N VAL A 90 4.22 5.86 7.90
CA VAL A 90 4.76 4.71 8.65
C VAL A 90 5.79 5.14 9.68
N LEU A 91 6.70 6.04 9.31
CA LEU A 91 7.70 6.59 10.24
C LEU A 91 7.05 7.42 11.36
N ASP A 92 6.11 8.29 11.02
CA ASP A 92 5.54 9.23 11.97
C ASP A 92 4.47 8.60 12.85
N ASN A 93 3.75 7.56 12.39
CA ASN A 93 2.56 7.04 13.07
C ASN A 93 2.69 5.59 13.53
N LEU A 94 3.61 4.79 12.96
CA LEU A 94 3.80 3.40 13.35
C LEU A 94 5.14 3.17 14.08
N ASP A 95 6.25 3.69 13.56
CA ASP A 95 7.59 3.45 14.13
C ASP A 95 7.75 4.04 15.53
N GLY A 96 8.15 3.21 16.50
CA GLY A 96 8.28 3.63 17.90
C GLY A 96 6.95 3.94 18.62
N LYS A 97 5.81 3.76 17.94
CA LYS A 97 4.45 3.92 18.48
C LYS A 97 3.77 2.56 18.60
N SER A 98 3.12 2.10 17.53
CA SER A 98 2.50 0.77 17.48
C SER A 98 3.50 -0.33 17.14
N LEU A 99 4.62 0.02 16.50
CA LEU A 99 5.71 -0.88 16.15
C LEU A 99 6.95 -0.59 17.01
N PRO A 100 7.78 -1.60 17.31
CA PRO A 100 9.09 -1.39 17.87
C PRO A 100 9.90 -0.42 17.01
N LYS A 101 10.67 0.46 17.67
CA LYS A 101 11.53 1.44 17.01
C LYS A 101 12.49 0.75 16.03
N ASP A 102 12.74 1.38 14.89
CA ASP A 102 13.64 0.91 13.82
C ASP A 102 13.19 -0.41 13.14
N MET A 103 12.02 -0.97 13.49
CA MET A 103 11.49 -2.18 12.86
C MET A 103 10.98 -1.89 11.44
N THR A 104 10.51 -0.68 11.17
CA THR A 104 9.94 -0.29 9.87
C THR A 104 10.95 -0.42 8.72
N SER A 105 12.22 -0.06 8.92
CA SER A 105 13.29 -0.28 7.94
C SER A 105 13.47 -1.76 7.61
N THR A 106 13.49 -2.61 8.65
CA THR A 106 13.59 -4.08 8.47
C THR A 106 12.39 -4.63 7.69
N ILE A 107 11.19 -4.08 7.91
CA ILE A 107 9.98 -4.48 7.19
C ILE A 107 10.08 -4.12 5.71
N PHE A 108 10.44 -2.87 5.38
CA PHE A 108 10.53 -2.42 3.99
C PHE A 108 11.55 -3.25 3.17
N GLU A 109 12.64 -3.66 3.79
CA GLU A 109 13.68 -4.50 3.17
C GLU A 109 13.32 -5.99 3.14
N SER A 110 12.29 -6.41 3.88
CA SER A 110 11.96 -7.83 4.01
C SER A 110 11.32 -8.41 2.74
N ALA A 111 11.77 -9.61 2.37
CA ALA A 111 11.14 -10.38 1.29
C ALA A 111 9.65 -10.63 1.57
N THR A 112 9.26 -10.79 2.83
CA THR A 112 7.85 -10.96 3.23
C THR A 112 7.01 -9.77 2.81
N PHE A 113 7.44 -8.54 3.13
CA PHE A 113 6.72 -7.35 2.74
C PHE A 113 6.69 -7.17 1.22
N GLN A 114 7.81 -7.41 0.53
CA GLN A 114 7.87 -7.33 -0.94
C GLN A 114 6.90 -8.31 -1.62
N VAL A 115 6.77 -9.54 -1.11
CA VAL A 115 5.77 -10.51 -1.60
C VAL A 115 4.35 -10.01 -1.36
N GLN A 116 4.05 -9.46 -0.18
CA GLN A 116 2.71 -8.92 0.11
C GLN A 116 2.36 -7.74 -0.80
N MET A 117 3.31 -6.83 -1.03
CA MET A 117 3.17 -5.70 -1.95
C MET A 117 2.84 -6.17 -3.38
N GLN A 118 3.61 -7.14 -3.89
CA GLN A 118 3.38 -7.69 -5.23
C GLN A 118 2.04 -8.43 -5.34
N LEU A 119 1.65 -9.18 -4.31
CA LEU A 119 0.33 -9.82 -4.27
C LEU A 119 -0.80 -8.79 -4.30
N PHE A 120 -0.69 -7.71 -3.53
CA PHE A 120 -1.69 -6.66 -3.53
C PHE A 120 -1.78 -5.96 -4.88
N ASN A 121 -0.64 -5.58 -5.48
CA ASN A 121 -0.61 -4.96 -6.80
C ASN A 121 -1.22 -5.88 -7.88
N ALA A 122 -0.90 -7.17 -7.85
CA ALA A 122 -1.50 -8.15 -8.75
C ALA A 122 -3.02 -8.25 -8.54
N TRP A 123 -3.47 -8.26 -7.28
CA TRP A 123 -4.90 -8.29 -6.97
C TRP A 123 -5.62 -7.05 -7.52
N VAL A 124 -5.09 -5.84 -7.32
CA VAL A 124 -5.67 -4.60 -7.83
C VAL A 124 -5.79 -4.66 -9.35
N GLN A 125 -4.72 -5.04 -10.07
CA GLN A 125 -4.73 -5.17 -11.53
C GLN A 125 -5.75 -6.20 -12.02
N MET A 126 -5.86 -7.35 -11.35
CA MET A 126 -6.80 -8.40 -11.75
C MET A 126 -8.27 -8.04 -11.51
N HIS A 127 -8.55 -7.20 -10.52
CA HIS A 127 -9.90 -6.83 -10.11
C HIS A 127 -10.27 -5.40 -10.48
N GLU A 128 -9.41 -4.66 -11.19
CA GLU A 128 -9.61 -3.25 -11.56
C GLU A 128 -10.99 -3.01 -12.17
N SER A 129 -11.38 -3.79 -13.18
CA SER A 129 -12.71 -3.66 -13.81
C SER A 129 -13.89 -3.94 -12.87
N GLN A 130 -13.69 -4.68 -11.79
CA GLN A 130 -14.72 -4.87 -10.74
C GLN A 130 -14.72 -3.70 -9.76
N LEU A 131 -13.53 -3.19 -9.40
CA LEU A 131 -13.37 -2.07 -8.48
C LEU A 131 -13.88 -0.75 -9.10
N ASP A 132 -13.83 -0.63 -10.42
CA ASP A 132 -14.28 0.52 -11.21
C ASP A 132 -15.81 0.56 -11.42
N GLN A 133 -16.52 -0.55 -11.22
CA GLN A 133 -17.99 -0.60 -11.39
C GLN A 133 -18.76 0.26 -10.38
N GLY A 134 -18.13 0.63 -9.28
CA GLY A 134 -18.73 1.49 -8.29
C GLY A 134 -17.84 1.70 -7.08
N PHE A 135 -18.23 2.68 -6.26
CA PHE A 135 -17.51 2.98 -5.03
C PHE A 135 -17.59 1.82 -4.04
N LEU A 136 -16.44 1.33 -3.59
CA LEU A 136 -16.31 0.37 -2.50
C LEU A 136 -15.54 1.02 -1.36
N GLU A 137 -16.07 0.93 -0.14
CA GLU A 137 -15.35 1.40 1.04
C GLU A 137 -14.08 0.58 1.29
N PHE A 138 -13.09 1.17 1.97
CA PHE A 138 -11.81 0.52 2.23
C PHE A 138 -11.94 -0.83 2.97
N GLY A 139 -12.94 -0.96 3.86
CA GLY A 139 -13.26 -2.22 4.52
C GLY A 139 -13.62 -3.35 3.55
N ALA A 140 -14.33 -3.03 2.47
CA ALA A 140 -14.66 -3.99 1.42
C ALA A 140 -13.41 -4.41 0.64
N TRP A 141 -12.51 -3.48 0.32
CA TRP A 141 -11.21 -3.78 -0.31
C TRP A 141 -10.39 -4.78 0.52
N ARG A 142 -10.22 -4.50 1.82
CA ARG A 142 -9.49 -5.40 2.74
C ARG A 142 -10.12 -6.79 2.76
N LYS A 143 -11.46 -6.87 2.78
CA LYS A 143 -12.18 -8.14 2.79
C LYS A 143 -11.99 -8.91 1.48
N LEU A 144 -12.15 -8.25 0.33
CA LEU A 144 -11.98 -8.87 -0.99
C LEU A 144 -10.54 -9.37 -1.20
N PHE A 145 -9.55 -8.57 -0.83
CA PHE A 145 -8.15 -8.98 -0.89
C PHE A 145 -7.87 -10.18 0.01
N THR A 146 -8.36 -10.16 1.25
CA THR A 146 -8.22 -11.30 2.19
C THR A 146 -8.86 -12.57 1.64
N GLN A 147 -10.07 -12.46 1.06
CA GLN A 147 -10.75 -13.60 0.45
C GLN A 147 -9.99 -14.13 -0.77
N TRP A 148 -9.49 -13.25 -1.62
CA TRP A 148 -8.72 -13.64 -2.80
C TRP A 148 -7.42 -14.35 -2.41
N ARG A 149 -6.71 -13.88 -1.37
CA ARG A 149 -5.49 -14.51 -0.85
C ARG A 149 -5.67 -15.97 -0.44
N GLU A 150 -6.89 -16.36 -0.05
CA GLU A 150 -7.18 -17.74 0.32
C GLU A 150 -7.39 -18.68 -0.86
N THR A 151 -7.53 -18.13 -2.08
CA THR A 151 -7.71 -18.93 -3.30
C THR A 151 -6.42 -19.70 -3.66
N PRO A 152 -6.53 -20.86 -4.34
CA PRO A 152 -5.36 -21.62 -4.79
C PRO A 152 -4.43 -20.79 -5.68
N GLY A 153 -4.98 -19.98 -6.59
CA GLY A 153 -4.19 -19.17 -7.51
C GLY A 153 -3.36 -18.09 -6.79
N ALA A 154 -3.94 -17.42 -5.78
CA ALA A 154 -3.20 -16.44 -4.99
C ALA A 154 -2.10 -17.09 -4.14
N LYS A 155 -2.36 -18.27 -3.56
CA LYS A 155 -1.36 -19.05 -2.81
C LYS A 155 -0.22 -19.52 -3.71
N GLU A 156 -0.52 -19.98 -4.93
CA GLU A 156 0.49 -20.35 -5.91
C GLU A 156 1.34 -19.15 -6.34
N LEU A 157 0.71 -18.01 -6.61
CA LEU A 157 1.42 -16.76 -6.91
C LEU A 157 2.33 -16.36 -5.74
N ALA A 158 1.84 -16.38 -4.50
CA ALA A 158 2.63 -16.08 -3.32
C ALA A 158 3.88 -16.98 -3.20
N ASN A 159 3.72 -18.29 -3.44
CA ASN A 159 4.82 -19.24 -3.44
C ASN A 159 5.84 -18.93 -4.54
N ARG A 160 5.39 -18.63 -5.76
CA ARG A 160 6.27 -18.25 -6.87
C ARG A 160 7.05 -16.97 -6.59
N LEU A 161 6.41 -15.98 -5.99
CA LEU A 161 7.04 -14.72 -5.60
C LEU A 161 8.08 -14.93 -4.48
N ALA A 162 7.76 -15.77 -3.51
CA ALA A 162 8.71 -16.13 -2.45
C ALA A 162 9.95 -16.86 -2.99
N MET A 163 9.78 -17.77 -3.96
CA MET A 163 10.89 -18.50 -4.58
C MET A 163 11.75 -17.61 -5.49
N SER A 164 11.14 -16.69 -6.25
CA SER A 164 11.87 -15.76 -7.11
C SER A 164 12.65 -14.70 -6.32
N GLY A 165 12.10 -14.22 -5.20
CA GLY A 165 12.81 -13.33 -4.28
C GLY A 165 14.05 -13.96 -3.62
N GLN A 166 14.07 -15.29 -3.46
CA GLN A 166 15.25 -16.02 -2.94
C GLN A 166 16.36 -16.21 -3.98
N GLY A 167 16.01 -16.25 -5.28
CA GLY A 167 16.98 -16.42 -6.37
C GLY A 167 17.92 -15.22 -6.55
N SER A 168 17.46 -14.01 -6.24
CA SER A 168 18.28 -12.79 -6.32
C SER A 168 19.26 -12.63 -5.16
N ALA A 169 19.01 -13.27 -4.01
CA ALA A 169 19.93 -13.24 -2.86
C ALA A 169 21.09 -14.26 -2.98
N ALA A 170 20.92 -15.32 -3.79
CA ALA A 170 21.93 -16.35 -3.98
C ALA A 170 22.99 -16.01 -5.06
N GLN A 171 22.69 -15.11 -6.01
CA GLN A 171 23.62 -14.76 -7.10
C GLN A 171 24.70 -13.72 -6.72
N GLY A 172 24.69 -13.17 -5.50
CA GLY A 172 25.65 -12.16 -5.05
C GLY A 172 26.94 -12.69 -4.41
N LYS A 173 27.15 -14.00 -4.29
CA LYS A 173 28.32 -14.57 -3.57
C LYS A 173 29.32 -15.38 -4.39
N ASP A 174 29.09 -15.62 -5.68
CA ASP A 174 29.95 -16.48 -6.50
C ASP A 174 30.68 -15.76 -7.65
N THR A 175 31.42 -14.69 -7.33
CA THR A 175 32.53 -14.26 -8.20
C THR A 175 33.78 -13.93 -7.37
N VAL A 176 34.46 -14.99 -6.93
CA VAL A 176 35.91 -14.98 -6.77
C VAL A 176 36.46 -15.89 -7.86
N HIS A 177 37.19 -15.31 -8.82
CA HIS A 177 38.41 -15.88 -9.38
C HIS A 177 39.21 -14.82 -10.13
#